data_AF-A0A971TGW1-F1
#
_entry.id   AF-A0A971TGW1-F1
#
_cell.length_a   1.000
_cell.length_b   1.000
_cell.length_c   1.000
_cell.angle_alpha   90.00
_cell.angle_beta   90.00
_cell.angle_gamma   90.00
#
_symmetry.space_group_name_H-M   'P 1'
#
loop_
_entity.id
_entity.type
_entity.pdbx_description
1 polymer ?
#
loop_
_entity_poly.entity_id
_entity_poly.type
_entity_poly.pdbx_seq_one_letter_code
_entity_poly.pdbx_strand_id
1 'polypeptide(L)'
;MNFVAIDFETANSSPASACAIGIVCVDDGEITKQEYHLIRPPELYFSPYNIAVHGIRQKDVINQPSFIELWPSIRQYFDQTTIIAHNAGFDVNVLRNCLDFYKIPYPNFNYGCTLTMSRKHWPNHENYKLSTIAATIDHDFHHHHAGEDALACASIALQIFKTYNANSLEELSGILGFSVKYLSKDNPAVIPSNCVPNIPKSEVDKALNTLQGIITGIAIDSVINIHEIKELEYWFKLNQHFLNRPPFSDIVRLLEEAFADHVFTIEEKADIIWVCNNYSSKSIYHDLITYDIQILHGLLHGILGDNTITLKEIQQLNEWLTVNDHLTGVYPYDELCSLLTVVLKDGHLSEQEQHLLKVFFSDFVDIRASHNLNDNELQELRKSINISGICALCPQIIIPDRVFCFTGVSSGSKRSDIKVLVESQGGIFKNTVVKDTSYLVVGNEGNPCWAFSCYGRKVEQAVKLRKAGSNILIVHENDFWNEVG
;
A
#
# COMPACT_ATOMS: atom_id res chain seq x y z
N MET A 1 12.26 -3.26 -36.55
CA MET A 1 12.39 -3.60 -35.11
C MET A 1 11.24 -4.50 -34.75
N ASN A 2 11.50 -5.59 -34.02
CA ASN A 2 10.50 -6.60 -33.68
C ASN A 2 10.26 -6.59 -32.17
N PHE A 3 9.00 -6.49 -31.75
CA PHE A 3 8.62 -6.55 -30.35
C PHE A 3 7.13 -6.90 -30.21
N VAL A 4 6.72 -7.23 -28.99
CA VAL A 4 5.32 -7.43 -28.63
C VAL A 4 4.94 -6.40 -27.58
N ALA A 5 3.94 -5.58 -27.87
CA ALA A 5 3.32 -4.72 -26.88
C ALA A 5 2.22 -5.48 -26.13
N ILE A 6 2.17 -5.32 -24.82
CA ILE A 6 1.14 -5.95 -23.97
C ILE A 6 0.52 -4.92 -23.04
N ASP A 7 -0.69 -5.23 -22.61
CA ASP A 7 -1.40 -4.53 -21.54
C ASP A 7 -2.32 -5.53 -20.82
N PHE A 8 -2.37 -5.47 -19.48
CA PHE A 8 -3.24 -6.30 -18.65
C PHE A 8 -4.27 -5.46 -17.91
N GLU A 9 -5.47 -6.03 -17.77
CA GLU A 9 -6.46 -5.56 -16.80
C GLU A 9 -6.59 -6.55 -15.64
N THR A 10 -6.84 -6.05 -14.44
CA THR A 10 -6.96 -6.86 -13.21
C THR A 10 -8.33 -6.71 -12.58
N ALA A 11 -8.87 -7.79 -12.03
CA ALA A 11 -10.20 -7.76 -11.41
C ALA A 11 -10.18 -7.06 -10.03
N ASN A 12 -9.08 -7.14 -9.30
CA ASN A 12 -8.92 -6.57 -7.96
C ASN A 12 -7.44 -6.28 -7.64
N SER A 13 -7.14 -5.94 -6.39
CA SER A 13 -5.78 -5.59 -5.92
C SER A 13 -4.77 -6.74 -5.98
N SER A 14 -5.21 -7.98 -6.20
CA SER A 14 -4.32 -9.12 -6.40
C SER A 14 -3.73 -9.09 -7.82
N PRO A 15 -2.39 -9.09 -8.00
CA PRO A 15 -1.79 -9.14 -9.33
C PRO A 15 -2.03 -10.46 -10.08
N ALA A 16 -2.43 -11.53 -9.38
CA ALA A 16 -2.84 -12.79 -10.01
C ALA A 16 -4.29 -12.75 -10.54
N SER A 17 -5.00 -11.62 -10.38
CA SER A 17 -6.40 -11.46 -10.78
C SER A 17 -6.58 -10.95 -12.21
N ALA A 18 -5.61 -11.19 -13.10
CA ALA A 18 -5.71 -10.83 -14.51
C ALA A 18 -7.07 -11.22 -15.10
N CYS A 19 -7.77 -10.25 -15.68
CA CYS A 19 -9.11 -10.42 -16.23
C CYS A 19 -9.22 -10.05 -17.71
N ALA A 20 -8.22 -9.38 -18.27
CA ALA A 20 -8.01 -9.26 -19.71
C ALA A 20 -6.52 -9.10 -20.04
N ILE A 21 -6.15 -9.39 -21.29
CA ILE A 21 -4.85 -9.08 -21.86
C ILE A 21 -5.00 -8.60 -23.31
N GLY A 22 -4.35 -7.51 -23.65
CA GLY A 22 -4.09 -7.05 -25.01
C GLY A 22 -2.69 -7.45 -25.46
N ILE A 23 -2.55 -7.89 -26.71
CA ILE A 23 -1.27 -8.31 -27.30
C ILE A 23 -1.18 -7.73 -28.71
N VAL A 24 -0.14 -6.96 -28.98
CA VAL A 24 0.13 -6.38 -30.31
C VAL A 24 1.53 -6.79 -30.76
N CYS A 25 1.62 -7.50 -31.88
CA CYS A 25 2.89 -7.90 -32.47
C CYS A 25 3.33 -6.86 -33.49
N VAL A 26 4.61 -6.48 -33.40
CA VAL A 26 5.28 -5.61 -34.35
C VAL A 26 6.44 -6.39 -34.96
N ASP A 27 6.44 -6.55 -36.27
CA ASP A 27 7.52 -7.18 -37.03
C ASP A 27 8.01 -6.20 -38.10
N ASP A 28 9.33 -6.06 -38.20
CA ASP A 28 10.02 -5.16 -39.12
C ASP A 28 9.53 -3.70 -39.05
N GLY A 29 9.09 -3.27 -37.86
CA GLY A 29 8.59 -1.92 -37.61
C GLY A 29 7.13 -1.68 -38.03
N GLU A 30 6.41 -2.74 -38.41
CA GLU A 30 5.00 -2.69 -38.79
C GLU A 30 4.16 -3.55 -37.83
N ILE A 31 2.94 -3.10 -37.52
CA ILE A 31 2.01 -3.87 -36.69
C ILE A 31 1.46 -5.04 -37.52
N THR A 32 1.77 -6.27 -37.13
CA THR A 32 1.39 -7.48 -37.87
C THR A 32 0.22 -8.23 -37.24
N LYS A 33 -0.01 -8.06 -35.94
CA LYS A 33 -1.08 -8.77 -35.23
C LYS A 33 -1.59 -7.98 -34.04
N GLN A 34 -2.89 -8.12 -33.77
CA GLN A 34 -3.54 -7.62 -32.56
C GLN A 34 -4.46 -8.72 -32.02
N GLU A 35 -4.35 -9.02 -30.72
CA GLU A 35 -5.21 -9.94 -30.02
C GLU A 35 -5.70 -9.33 -28.71
N TYR A 36 -6.90 -9.72 -28.31
CA TYR A 36 -7.50 -9.35 -27.03
C TYR A 36 -8.19 -10.59 -26.45
N HIS A 37 -7.88 -10.91 -25.20
CA HIS A 37 -8.45 -12.07 -24.52
C HIS A 37 -9.00 -11.66 -23.16
N LEU A 38 -10.23 -12.06 -22.86
CA LEU A 38 -10.75 -12.05 -21.51
C LEU A 38 -10.24 -13.27 -20.74
N ILE A 39 -9.99 -13.08 -19.45
CA ILE A 39 -9.40 -14.07 -18.57
C ILE A 39 -10.31 -14.25 -17.36
N ARG A 40 -10.58 -15.48 -16.99
CA ARG A 40 -11.27 -15.80 -15.74
C ARG A 40 -10.26 -15.81 -14.58
N PRO A 41 -10.29 -14.82 -13.67
CA PRO A 41 -9.36 -14.79 -12.55
C PRO A 41 -9.62 -15.94 -11.56
N PRO A 42 -8.62 -16.33 -10.74
CA PRO A 42 -8.79 -17.41 -9.75
C PRO A 42 -9.91 -17.13 -8.75
N GLU A 43 -10.03 -15.86 -8.33
CA GLU A 43 -11.11 -15.37 -7.50
C GLU A 43 -12.05 -14.52 -8.35
N LEU A 44 -13.34 -14.86 -8.37
CA LEU A 44 -14.37 -14.13 -9.11
C LEU A 44 -14.87 -12.89 -8.36
N TYR A 45 -13.96 -12.19 -7.68
CA TYR A 45 -14.23 -10.91 -7.03
C TYR A 45 -13.67 -9.78 -7.90
N PHE A 46 -14.54 -8.82 -8.24
CA PHE A 46 -14.18 -7.62 -8.97
C PHE A 46 -14.38 -6.42 -8.06
N SER A 47 -13.30 -5.66 -7.82
CA SER A 47 -13.38 -4.46 -7.01
C SER A 47 -14.19 -3.38 -7.76
N PRO A 48 -15.01 -2.57 -7.07
CA PRO A 48 -15.71 -1.46 -7.71
C PRO A 48 -14.78 -0.47 -8.41
N TYR A 49 -13.56 -0.27 -7.88
CA TYR A 49 -12.53 0.58 -8.47
C TYR A 49 -12.07 0.05 -9.84
N ASN A 50 -11.69 -1.22 -9.92
CA ASN A 50 -11.25 -1.85 -11.18
C ASN A 50 -12.38 -1.82 -12.22
N ILE A 51 -13.61 -2.14 -11.82
CA ILE A 51 -14.78 -2.03 -12.71
C ILE A 51 -14.96 -0.60 -13.22
N ALA A 52 -14.75 0.42 -12.37
CA ALA A 52 -14.87 1.82 -12.79
C ALA A 52 -13.80 2.24 -13.79
N VAL A 53 -12.61 1.62 -13.75
CA VAL A 53 -11.51 1.85 -14.68
C VAL A 53 -11.81 1.24 -16.05
N HIS A 54 -11.97 -0.08 -16.13
CA HIS A 54 -12.00 -0.81 -17.42
C HIS A 54 -13.39 -1.33 -17.82
N GLY A 55 -14.40 -1.23 -16.95
CA GLY A 55 -15.77 -1.66 -17.23
C GLY A 55 -16.04 -3.17 -17.19
N ILE A 56 -15.02 -4.04 -17.27
CA ILE A 56 -15.12 -5.50 -17.15
C ILE A 56 -15.75 -5.90 -15.81
N ARG A 57 -16.74 -6.78 -15.85
CA ARG A 57 -17.45 -7.32 -14.67
C ARG A 57 -17.30 -8.82 -14.60
N GLN A 58 -17.56 -9.38 -13.41
CA GLN A 58 -17.57 -10.81 -13.16
C GLN A 58 -18.37 -11.63 -14.20
N LYS A 59 -19.53 -11.12 -14.63
CA LYS A 59 -20.40 -11.79 -15.62
C LYS A 59 -19.76 -11.93 -17.00
N ASP A 60 -18.81 -11.06 -17.35
CA ASP A 60 -18.17 -11.02 -18.67
C ASP A 60 -17.07 -12.10 -18.76
N VAL A 61 -16.45 -12.45 -17.63
CA VAL A 61 -15.33 -13.39 -17.55
C VAL A 61 -15.70 -14.79 -17.01
N ILE A 62 -16.90 -14.97 -16.43
CA ILE A 62 -17.25 -16.22 -15.72
C ILE A 62 -17.17 -17.49 -16.58
N ASN A 63 -17.38 -17.35 -17.89
CA ASN A 63 -17.32 -18.45 -18.85
C ASN A 63 -16.05 -18.42 -19.73
N GLN A 64 -15.09 -17.54 -19.42
CA GLN A 64 -13.85 -17.40 -20.18
C GLN A 64 -12.77 -18.37 -19.65
N PRO A 65 -11.72 -18.64 -20.45
CA PRO A 65 -10.58 -19.41 -19.99
C PRO A 65 -9.90 -18.74 -18.79
N SER A 66 -9.47 -19.54 -17.81
CA SER A 66 -8.53 -19.09 -16.79
C SER A 66 -7.14 -18.86 -17.41
N PHE A 67 -6.26 -18.17 -16.69
CA PHE A 67 -4.92 -17.86 -17.21
C PHE A 67 -4.14 -19.12 -17.60
N ILE A 68 -4.20 -20.20 -16.80
CA ILE A 68 -3.54 -21.48 -17.12
C ILE A 68 -4.10 -22.15 -18.39
N GLU A 69 -5.40 -21.95 -18.68
CA GLU A 69 -6.04 -22.46 -19.89
C GLU A 69 -5.69 -21.62 -21.13
N LEU A 70 -5.54 -20.30 -20.95
CA LEU A 70 -5.14 -19.37 -22.01
C LEU A 70 -3.64 -19.43 -22.33
N TRP A 71 -2.79 -19.61 -21.32
CA TRP A 71 -1.33 -19.51 -21.45
C TRP A 71 -0.73 -20.31 -22.62
N PRO A 72 -1.12 -21.57 -22.89
CA PRO A 72 -0.58 -22.34 -24.00
C PRO A 72 -0.74 -21.68 -25.38
N SER A 73 -1.79 -20.89 -25.61
CA SER A 73 -2.00 -20.22 -26.91
C SER A 73 -1.23 -18.92 -27.05
N ILE A 74 -0.96 -18.21 -25.93
CA ILE A 74 -0.31 -16.89 -25.94
C ILE A 74 1.18 -16.95 -25.59
N ARG A 75 1.68 -18.04 -25.01
CA ARG A 75 3.07 -18.19 -24.55
C ARG A 75 4.10 -17.85 -25.64
N GLN A 76 3.82 -18.16 -26.90
CA GLN A 76 4.70 -17.90 -28.04
C GLN A 76 5.08 -16.42 -28.21
N TYR A 77 4.26 -15.49 -27.71
CA TYR A 77 4.54 -14.05 -27.78
C TYR A 77 5.57 -13.58 -26.74
N PHE A 78 5.86 -14.40 -25.72
CA PHE A 78 6.74 -14.04 -24.61
C PHE A 78 8.08 -14.79 -24.64
N ASP A 79 8.18 -15.94 -25.30
CA ASP A 79 9.42 -16.71 -25.31
C ASP A 79 10.42 -16.13 -26.32
N GLN A 80 11.55 -15.63 -25.80
CA GLN A 80 12.66 -15.04 -26.56
C GLN A 80 12.28 -13.79 -27.39
N THR A 81 11.33 -13.01 -26.90
CA THR A 81 10.86 -11.77 -27.53
C THR A 81 11.27 -10.54 -26.73
N THR A 82 11.10 -9.37 -27.34
CA THR A 82 11.13 -8.09 -26.64
C THR A 82 9.71 -7.68 -26.30
N ILE A 83 9.43 -7.52 -25.01
CA ILE A 83 8.14 -7.05 -24.51
C ILE A 83 8.19 -5.54 -24.28
N ILE A 84 7.18 -4.83 -24.75
CA ILE A 84 7.00 -3.41 -24.50
C ILE A 84 5.66 -3.21 -23.79
N ALA A 85 5.62 -2.39 -22.76
CA ALA A 85 4.38 -2.03 -22.08
C ALA A 85 4.44 -0.59 -21.56
N HIS A 86 3.28 0.01 -21.33
CA HIS A 86 3.20 1.34 -20.74
C HIS A 86 3.12 1.20 -19.22
N ASN A 87 4.11 1.74 -18.51
CA ASN A 87 4.35 1.39 -17.12
C ASN A 87 4.63 -0.12 -16.92
N ALA A 88 5.57 -0.66 -17.72
CA ALA A 88 5.84 -2.10 -17.85
C ALA A 88 6.15 -2.85 -16.54
N GLY A 89 6.43 -2.17 -15.43
CA GLY A 89 6.51 -2.80 -14.11
C GLY A 89 5.20 -3.50 -13.72
N PHE A 90 4.07 -2.87 -14.03
CA PHE A 90 2.74 -3.40 -13.77
C PHE A 90 2.45 -4.68 -14.57
N ASP A 91 2.46 -4.62 -15.90
CA ASP A 91 2.06 -5.73 -16.78
C ASP A 91 2.92 -6.97 -16.62
N VAL A 92 4.24 -6.77 -16.56
CA VAL A 92 5.19 -7.87 -16.37
C VAL A 92 4.96 -8.55 -15.02
N ASN A 93 4.45 -7.84 -14.01
CA ASN A 93 4.14 -8.42 -12.71
C ASN A 93 2.80 -9.12 -12.63
N VAL A 94 1.78 -8.61 -13.32
CA VAL A 94 0.53 -9.35 -13.51
C VAL A 94 0.86 -10.70 -14.16
N LEU A 95 1.70 -10.69 -15.21
CA LEU A 95 2.21 -11.91 -15.83
C LEU A 95 2.95 -12.81 -14.83
N ARG A 96 3.94 -12.29 -14.09
CA ARG A 96 4.70 -13.08 -13.09
C ARG A 96 3.79 -13.73 -12.05
N ASN A 97 2.87 -12.97 -11.46
CA ASN A 97 1.98 -13.47 -10.42
C ASN A 97 1.00 -14.51 -10.97
N CYS A 98 0.52 -14.34 -12.20
CA CYS A 98 -0.25 -15.38 -12.87
C CYS A 98 0.59 -16.66 -13.06
N LEU A 99 1.84 -16.54 -13.52
CA LEU A 99 2.74 -17.69 -13.67
C LEU A 99 3.02 -18.38 -12.33
N ASP A 100 3.31 -17.63 -11.27
CA ASP A 100 3.56 -18.17 -9.92
C ASP A 100 2.33 -18.86 -9.34
N PHE A 101 1.17 -18.22 -9.42
CA PHE A 101 -0.09 -18.74 -8.88
C PHE A 101 -0.42 -20.11 -9.49
N TYR A 102 -0.26 -20.24 -10.82
CA TYR A 102 -0.51 -21.48 -11.55
C TYR A 102 0.71 -22.39 -11.65
N LYS A 103 1.85 -22.03 -11.03
CA LYS A 103 3.12 -22.77 -11.05
C LYS A 103 3.62 -23.07 -12.47
N ILE A 104 3.46 -22.11 -13.37
CA ILE A 104 3.88 -22.17 -14.76
C ILE A 104 5.36 -21.73 -14.84
N PRO A 105 6.22 -22.46 -15.57
CA PRO A 105 7.60 -22.03 -15.81
C PRO A 105 7.65 -20.68 -16.52
N TYR A 106 8.57 -19.82 -16.08
CA TYR A 106 8.73 -18.49 -16.63
C TYR A 106 9.22 -18.55 -18.09
N PRO A 107 8.71 -17.67 -18.96
CA PRO A 107 9.33 -17.41 -20.25
C PRO A 107 10.63 -16.62 -20.06
N ASN A 108 11.42 -16.51 -21.13
CA ASN A 108 12.62 -15.68 -21.15
C ASN A 108 12.42 -14.51 -22.12
N PHE A 109 12.44 -13.26 -21.63
CA PHE A 109 12.34 -12.07 -22.48
C PHE A 109 13.07 -10.88 -21.85
N ASN A 110 13.45 -9.92 -22.70
CA ASN A 110 13.78 -8.56 -22.27
C ASN A 110 12.54 -7.68 -22.40
N TYR A 111 12.50 -6.58 -21.63
CA TYR A 111 11.37 -5.66 -21.71
C TYR A 111 11.73 -4.20 -21.52
N GLY A 112 10.95 -3.35 -22.16
CA GLY A 112 11.06 -1.89 -22.15
C GLY A 112 9.76 -1.22 -21.72
N CYS A 113 9.87 0.00 -21.22
CA CYS A 113 8.75 0.77 -20.69
C CYS A 113 8.53 2.04 -21.51
N THR A 114 7.39 2.17 -22.20
CA THR A 114 7.11 3.37 -22.99
C THR A 114 6.99 4.61 -22.14
N LEU A 115 6.56 4.50 -20.87
CA LEU A 115 6.57 5.63 -19.92
C LEU A 115 7.99 6.20 -19.76
N THR A 116 8.98 5.34 -19.49
CA THR A 116 10.39 5.74 -19.38
C THR A 116 10.92 6.31 -20.68
N MET A 117 10.61 5.67 -21.82
CA MET A 117 11.03 6.15 -23.14
C MET A 117 10.46 7.54 -23.45
N SER A 118 9.16 7.74 -23.18
CA SER A 118 8.46 9.00 -23.41
C SER A 118 9.00 10.13 -22.55
N ARG A 119 9.36 9.87 -21.28
CA ARG A 119 10.03 10.87 -20.41
C ARG A 119 11.36 11.33 -20.98
N LYS A 120 12.13 10.43 -21.59
CA LYS A 120 13.42 10.78 -22.23
C LYS A 120 13.21 11.48 -23.57
N HIS A 121 12.22 11.05 -24.34
CA HIS A 121 11.95 11.58 -25.67
C HIS A 121 11.26 12.96 -25.66
N TRP A 122 10.30 13.14 -24.74
CA TRP A 122 9.53 14.38 -24.53
C TRP A 122 9.68 14.88 -23.09
N PRO A 123 10.85 15.46 -22.70
CA PRO A 123 11.17 15.77 -21.30
C PRO A 123 10.30 16.87 -20.65
N ASN A 124 9.54 17.64 -21.44
CA ASN A 124 8.70 18.74 -20.94
C ASN A 124 7.21 18.50 -21.25
N HIS A 125 6.79 17.25 -21.38
CA HIS A 125 5.37 16.92 -21.60
C HIS A 125 4.57 17.14 -20.30
N GLU A 126 3.28 17.48 -20.42
CA GLU A 126 2.45 17.84 -19.27
C GLU A 126 2.33 16.73 -18.21
N ASN A 127 2.27 15.49 -18.66
CA ASN A 127 2.30 14.26 -17.88
C ASN A 127 2.58 13.10 -18.86
N TYR A 128 2.73 11.87 -18.37
CA TYR A 128 3.13 10.75 -19.21
C TYR A 128 2.15 9.58 -19.20
N LYS A 129 0.86 9.86 -18.93
CA LYS A 129 -0.20 8.87 -19.05
C LYS A 129 -0.25 8.34 -20.49
N LEU A 130 -0.70 7.10 -20.66
CA LEU A 130 -0.78 6.49 -21.98
C LEU A 130 -1.62 7.34 -22.95
N SER A 131 -2.79 7.80 -22.50
CA SER A 131 -3.71 8.62 -23.30
C SER A 131 -3.11 9.96 -23.73
N THR A 132 -2.38 10.65 -22.85
CA THR A 132 -1.82 11.97 -23.15
C THR A 132 -0.62 11.87 -24.10
N ILE A 133 0.21 10.84 -23.96
CA ILE A 133 1.32 10.59 -24.88
C ILE A 133 0.83 10.08 -26.24
N ALA A 134 -0.21 9.23 -26.25
CA ALA A 134 -0.83 8.77 -27.48
C ALA A 134 -1.42 9.96 -28.27
N ALA A 135 -2.03 10.93 -27.59
CA ALA A 135 -2.51 12.16 -28.22
C ALA A 135 -1.37 12.99 -28.85
N THR A 136 -0.15 12.99 -28.29
CA THR A 136 1.02 13.65 -28.87
C THR A 136 1.39 13.12 -30.26
N ILE A 137 1.01 11.88 -30.57
CA ILE A 137 1.27 11.22 -31.85
C ILE A 137 0.01 11.05 -32.68
N ASP A 138 -1.05 11.84 -32.39
CA ASP A 138 -2.35 11.80 -33.04
C ASP A 138 -3.03 10.40 -32.99
N HIS A 139 -2.83 9.66 -31.90
CA HIS A 139 -3.43 8.34 -31.67
C HIS A 139 -4.55 8.42 -30.62
N ASP A 140 -5.80 8.42 -31.08
CA ASP A 140 -7.01 8.34 -30.24
C ASP A 140 -7.47 6.89 -30.06
N PHE A 141 -7.89 6.53 -28.84
CA PHE A 141 -8.38 5.20 -28.49
C PHE A 141 -9.31 5.22 -27.27
N HIS A 142 -10.09 4.15 -27.07
CA HIS A 142 -10.86 3.91 -25.85
C HIS A 142 -9.93 3.43 -24.74
N HIS A 143 -9.57 4.36 -23.85
CA HIS A 143 -8.72 4.08 -22.70
C HIS A 143 -9.36 3.04 -21.76
N HIS A 144 -8.52 2.14 -21.22
CA HIS A 144 -8.89 1.02 -20.33
C HIS A 144 -9.58 -0.14 -21.05
N HIS A 145 -9.24 -0.32 -22.34
CA HIS A 145 -9.49 -1.55 -23.05
C HIS A 145 -8.13 -2.14 -23.44
N ALA A 146 -7.71 -3.22 -22.77
CA ALA A 146 -6.35 -3.77 -22.89
C ALA A 146 -5.81 -3.90 -24.32
N GLY A 147 -6.65 -4.29 -25.28
CA GLY A 147 -6.23 -4.39 -26.69
C GLY A 147 -5.92 -3.04 -27.34
N GLU A 148 -6.69 -2.00 -27.00
CA GLU A 148 -6.48 -0.65 -27.51
C GLU A 148 -5.30 0.03 -26.79
N ASP A 149 -5.18 -0.17 -25.47
CA ASP A 149 -4.06 0.33 -24.67
C ASP A 149 -2.71 -0.30 -25.12
N ALA A 150 -2.68 -1.61 -25.43
CA ALA A 150 -1.52 -2.27 -26.02
C ALA A 150 -1.16 -1.72 -27.41
N LEU A 151 -2.16 -1.35 -28.22
CA LEU A 151 -1.95 -0.74 -29.55
C LEU A 151 -1.38 0.69 -29.45
N ALA A 152 -1.91 1.49 -28.53
CA ALA A 152 -1.37 2.81 -28.23
C ALA A 152 0.08 2.71 -27.75
N CYS A 153 0.37 1.76 -26.86
CA CYS A 153 1.73 1.47 -26.41
C CYS A 153 2.67 1.10 -27.56
N ALA A 154 2.25 0.20 -28.46
CA ALA A 154 3.02 -0.17 -29.64
C ALA A 154 3.30 1.03 -30.56
N SER A 155 2.30 1.89 -30.78
CA SER A 155 2.39 3.07 -31.63
C SER A 155 3.39 4.10 -31.08
N ILE A 156 3.36 4.35 -29.77
CA ILE A 156 4.32 5.21 -29.08
C ILE A 156 5.74 4.65 -29.23
N ALA A 157 5.93 3.36 -28.95
CA ALA A 157 7.23 2.71 -29.07
C ALA A 157 7.78 2.83 -30.49
N LEU A 158 6.97 2.51 -31.50
CA LEU A 158 7.32 2.62 -32.92
C LEU A 158 7.77 4.04 -33.29
N GLN A 159 7.03 5.07 -32.86
CA GLN A 159 7.38 6.46 -33.12
C GLN A 159 8.74 6.83 -32.51
N ILE A 160 9.03 6.38 -31.28
CA ILE A 160 10.30 6.64 -30.61
C ILE A 160 11.44 5.88 -31.32
N PHE A 161 11.28 4.59 -31.59
CA PHE A 161 12.27 3.78 -32.33
C PHE A 161 12.60 4.41 -33.68
N LYS A 162 11.58 4.84 -34.43
CA LYS A 162 11.74 5.51 -35.73
C LYS A 162 12.49 6.83 -35.61
N THR A 163 12.21 7.62 -34.58
CA THR A 163 12.86 8.93 -34.38
C THR A 163 14.36 8.80 -34.14
N TYR A 164 14.79 7.76 -33.40
CA TYR A 164 16.21 7.51 -33.12
C TYR A 164 16.85 6.52 -34.09
N ASN A 165 16.12 6.03 -35.10
CA ASN A 165 16.57 5.00 -36.04
C ASN A 165 17.16 3.77 -35.34
N ALA A 166 16.60 3.39 -34.18
CA ALA A 166 17.09 2.29 -33.37
C ALA A 166 16.45 0.97 -33.81
N ASN A 167 17.26 -0.08 -33.94
CA ASN A 167 16.85 -1.40 -34.44
C ASN A 167 16.73 -2.45 -33.34
N SER A 168 17.04 -2.09 -32.09
CA SER A 168 16.92 -2.94 -30.90
C SER A 168 16.59 -2.10 -29.67
N LEU A 169 16.00 -2.72 -28.65
CA LEU A 169 15.71 -2.06 -27.38
C LEU A 169 17.01 -1.64 -26.67
N GLU A 170 18.07 -2.43 -26.79
CA GLU A 170 19.41 -2.16 -26.26
C GLU A 170 20.04 -0.92 -26.90
N GLU A 171 19.91 -0.77 -28.22
CA GLU A 171 20.38 0.41 -28.93
C GLU A 171 19.63 1.67 -28.49
N LEU A 172 18.29 1.60 -28.44
CA LEU A 172 17.48 2.72 -27.97
C LEU A 172 17.80 3.09 -26.51
N SER A 173 17.99 2.08 -25.66
CA SER A 173 18.44 2.22 -24.26
C SER A 173 19.78 2.95 -24.16
N GLY A 174 20.75 2.60 -24.99
CA GLY A 174 22.05 3.26 -25.04
C GLY A 174 21.96 4.72 -25.48
N ILE A 175 21.07 5.05 -26.42
CA ILE A 175 20.86 6.42 -26.91
C ILE A 175 20.14 7.29 -25.87
N LEU A 176 19.07 6.78 -25.28
CA LEU A 176 18.21 7.54 -24.36
C LEU A 176 18.65 7.47 -22.89
N GLY A 177 19.59 6.59 -22.56
CA GLY A 177 20.12 6.43 -21.20
C GLY A 177 19.11 5.87 -20.21
N PHE A 178 18.42 4.79 -20.56
CA PHE A 178 17.59 3.99 -19.65
C PHE A 178 18.05 2.53 -19.61
N SER A 179 17.70 1.76 -18.59
CA SER A 179 18.11 0.36 -18.47
C SER A 179 17.07 -0.61 -19.05
N VAL A 180 17.52 -1.55 -19.89
CA VAL A 180 16.70 -2.70 -20.34
C VAL A 180 16.57 -3.70 -19.19
N LYS A 181 15.34 -4.18 -18.96
CA LYS A 181 15.05 -5.17 -17.90
C LYS A 181 14.84 -6.56 -18.51
N TYR A 182 14.96 -7.60 -17.68
CA TYR A 182 14.89 -9.00 -18.12
C TYR A 182 14.00 -9.83 -17.20
N LEU A 183 13.24 -10.76 -17.79
CA LEU A 183 12.59 -11.86 -17.09
C LEU A 183 13.21 -13.18 -17.56
N SER A 184 13.64 -14.04 -16.63
CA SER A 184 14.20 -15.35 -16.99
C SER A 184 13.89 -16.42 -15.94
N LYS A 185 14.01 -17.69 -16.37
CA LYS A 185 13.86 -18.88 -15.49
C LYS A 185 14.82 -18.91 -14.30
N ASP A 186 16.03 -18.36 -14.46
CA ASP A 186 17.08 -18.35 -13.43
C ASP A 186 17.04 -17.10 -12.55
N ASN A 187 16.13 -16.15 -12.87
CA ASN A 187 15.87 -14.97 -12.07
C ASN A 187 14.40 -14.88 -11.65
N PRO A 188 13.87 -15.84 -10.88
CA PRO A 188 12.56 -15.72 -10.25
C PRO A 188 12.73 -14.87 -8.98
N ALA A 189 13.18 -13.62 -9.09
CA ALA A 189 13.46 -12.73 -7.96
C ALA A 189 14.04 -13.44 -6.71
N VAL A 190 15.16 -14.16 -6.85
CA VAL A 190 15.87 -14.69 -5.68
C VAL A 190 16.90 -13.65 -5.23
N ILE A 191 16.57 -12.96 -4.13
CA ILE A 191 17.52 -12.12 -3.41
C ILE A 191 18.69 -12.99 -2.92
N PRO A 192 19.96 -12.63 -3.19
CA PRO A 192 21.10 -13.31 -2.60
C PRO A 192 21.06 -13.20 -1.07
N SER A 193 20.90 -14.32 -0.39
CA SER A 193 20.79 -14.43 1.07
C SER A 193 22.13 -14.33 1.79
N ASN A 194 23.04 -13.44 1.38
CA ASN A 194 24.33 -13.26 2.04
C ASN A 194 24.81 -11.83 1.88
N CYS A 195 24.43 -10.97 2.83
CA CYS A 195 25.24 -9.90 3.42
C CYS A 195 24.39 -9.14 4.45
N VAL A 196 25.01 -8.74 5.57
CA VAL A 196 24.48 -7.89 6.65
C VAL A 196 23.50 -8.59 7.64
N PRO A 197 23.28 -8.04 8.86
CA PRO A 197 23.12 -8.77 10.11
C PRO A 197 21.81 -9.58 10.14
N ASN A 198 21.72 -10.58 11.01
CA ASN A 198 20.57 -11.48 11.11
C ASN A 198 19.33 -10.76 11.69
N ILE A 199 18.68 -9.92 10.88
CA ILE A 199 17.43 -9.22 11.22
C ILE A 199 16.26 -10.21 11.04
N PRO A 200 15.40 -10.41 12.05
CA PRO A 200 14.25 -11.31 11.96
C PRO A 200 13.34 -10.96 10.77
N LYS A 201 12.89 -11.98 10.03
CA LYS A 201 11.96 -11.80 8.89
C LYS A 201 10.73 -10.97 9.25
N SER A 202 10.16 -11.17 10.45
CA SER A 202 9.01 -10.42 10.95
C SER A 202 9.26 -8.91 11.07
N GLU A 203 10.49 -8.50 11.33
CA GLU A 203 10.87 -7.08 11.44
C GLU A 203 10.99 -6.44 10.06
N VAL A 204 11.47 -7.22 9.09
CA VAL A 204 11.58 -6.84 7.68
C VAL A 204 10.21 -6.68 7.04
N ASP A 205 9.36 -7.70 7.19
CA ASP A 205 8.00 -7.71 6.65
C ASP A 205 7.22 -6.51 7.20
N LYS A 206 7.37 -6.24 8.50
CA LYS A 206 6.77 -5.09 9.16
C LYS A 206 7.27 -3.75 8.62
N ALA A 207 8.58 -3.56 8.50
CA ALA A 207 9.14 -2.34 7.92
C ALA A 207 8.65 -2.11 6.49
N LEU A 208 8.51 -3.19 5.71
CA LEU A 208 8.01 -3.15 4.34
C LEU A 208 6.53 -2.75 4.29
N ASN A 209 5.68 -3.37 5.11
CA ASN A 209 4.25 -3.09 5.16
C ASN A 209 3.97 -1.66 5.65
N THR A 210 4.74 -1.18 6.63
CA THR A 210 4.68 0.21 7.10
C THR A 210 5.05 1.18 5.99
N LEU A 211 6.17 0.94 5.29
CA LEU A 211 6.60 1.78 4.18
C LEU A 211 5.55 1.83 3.07
N GLN A 212 4.97 0.68 2.73
CA GLN A 212 3.87 0.58 1.77
C GLN A 212 2.67 1.42 2.21
N GLY A 213 2.28 1.33 3.49
CA GLY A 213 1.20 2.14 4.04
C GLY A 213 1.50 3.63 3.94
N ILE A 214 2.69 4.08 4.34
CA ILE A 214 3.12 5.50 4.30
C ILE A 214 3.02 6.04 2.88
N ILE A 215 3.58 5.32 1.90
CA ILE A 215 3.55 5.70 0.48
C ILE A 215 2.12 5.72 -0.06
N THR A 216 1.27 4.81 0.42
CA THR A 216 -0.16 4.80 0.05
C THR A 216 -0.89 6.01 0.62
N GLY A 217 -0.63 6.35 1.89
CA GLY A 217 -1.25 7.45 2.63
C GLY A 217 -0.85 8.83 2.11
N ILE A 218 0.45 9.09 1.91
CA ILE A 218 1.01 10.34 1.36
C ILE A 218 0.44 10.71 -0.01
N ALA A 219 -0.10 9.74 -0.74
CA ALA A 219 -0.61 9.97 -2.08
C ALA A 219 -2.03 9.44 -2.22
N ILE A 220 -2.76 9.36 -1.10
CA ILE A 220 -4.08 8.73 -1.07
C ILE A 220 -5.08 9.54 -1.90
N ASP A 221 -4.91 10.86 -1.94
CA ASP A 221 -5.70 11.78 -2.73
C ASP A 221 -5.15 12.00 -4.16
N SER A 222 -4.12 11.23 -4.54
CA SER A 222 -3.40 11.34 -5.82
C SER A 222 -2.66 12.66 -6.06
N VAL A 223 -2.43 13.46 -5.01
CA VAL A 223 -1.57 14.64 -5.02
C VAL A 223 -0.44 14.39 -4.03
N ILE A 224 0.80 14.77 -4.37
CA ILE A 224 1.93 14.68 -3.46
C ILE A 224 2.57 16.05 -3.32
N ASN A 225 2.82 16.46 -2.08
CA ASN A 225 3.43 17.72 -1.73
C ASN A 225 4.82 17.56 -1.09
N ILE A 226 5.53 18.67 -0.89
CA ILE A 226 6.91 18.66 -0.40
C ILE A 226 7.04 18.19 1.06
N HIS A 227 6.00 18.37 1.87
CA HIS A 227 6.00 17.95 3.28
C HIS A 227 5.88 16.43 3.39
N GLU A 228 4.99 15.86 2.59
CA GLU A 228 4.84 14.43 2.37
C GLU A 228 6.15 13.76 1.90
N ILE A 229 6.83 14.33 0.90
CA ILE A 229 8.13 13.83 0.44
C ILE A 229 9.16 13.81 1.59
N LYS A 230 9.24 14.89 2.38
CA LYS A 230 10.14 14.97 3.54
C LYS A 230 9.82 13.94 4.62
N GLU A 231 8.53 13.64 4.82
CA GLU A 231 8.10 12.60 5.75
C GLU A 231 8.63 11.23 5.32
N LEU A 232 8.55 10.93 4.03
CA LEU A 232 9.09 9.70 3.45
C LEU A 232 10.62 9.64 3.57
N GLU A 233 11.34 10.71 3.22
CA GLU A 233 12.79 10.82 3.39
C GLU A 233 13.23 10.60 4.85
N TYR A 234 12.46 11.13 5.81
CA TYR A 234 12.74 10.97 7.22
C TYR A 234 12.56 9.52 7.68
N TRP A 235 11.54 8.83 7.18
CA TRP A 235 11.38 7.39 7.41
C TRP A 235 12.62 6.60 6.95
N PHE A 236 13.16 6.90 5.76
CA PHE A 236 14.39 6.27 5.27
C PHE A 236 15.59 6.55 6.15
N LYS A 237 15.73 7.79 6.64
CA LYS A 237 16.82 8.18 7.54
C LYS A 237 16.79 7.38 8.85
N LEU A 238 15.62 7.09 9.40
CA LEU A 238 15.47 6.27 10.60
C LEU A 238 15.71 4.78 10.33
N ASN A 239 15.39 4.33 9.11
CA ASN A 239 15.45 2.92 8.70
C ASN A 239 16.69 2.57 7.87
N GLN A 240 17.78 3.36 7.95
CA GLN A 240 19.01 3.18 7.14
C GLN A 240 19.61 1.76 7.18
N HIS A 241 19.41 1.04 8.28
CA HIS A 241 19.90 -0.33 8.46
C HIS A 241 19.20 -1.36 7.56
N PHE A 242 18.02 -1.03 6.99
CA PHE A 242 17.32 -1.85 6.00
C PHE A 242 17.70 -1.53 4.55
N LEU A 243 18.28 -0.36 4.27
CA LEU A 243 18.27 0.19 2.90
C LEU A 243 19.26 -0.47 1.94
N ASN A 244 20.31 -1.11 2.46
CA ASN A 244 21.32 -1.77 1.63
C ASN A 244 20.96 -3.21 1.24
N ARG A 245 19.70 -3.64 1.46
CA ARG A 245 19.21 -4.98 1.14
C ARG A 245 17.88 -4.92 0.39
N PRO A 246 17.61 -5.88 -0.52
CA PRO A 246 16.26 -6.02 -1.06
C PRO A 246 15.24 -6.36 0.03
N PRO A 247 13.97 -5.92 -0.10
CA PRO A 247 13.42 -5.06 -1.16
C PRO A 247 13.83 -3.58 -1.10
N PHE A 248 14.32 -3.12 0.06
CA PHE A 248 14.50 -1.69 0.32
C PHE A 248 15.53 -1.04 -0.60
N SER A 249 16.58 -1.76 -1.02
CA SER A 249 17.54 -1.24 -2.00
C SER A 249 16.92 -0.93 -3.35
N ASP A 250 15.91 -1.71 -3.78
CA ASP A 250 15.18 -1.48 -5.02
C ASP A 250 14.24 -0.28 -4.88
N ILE A 251 13.58 -0.16 -3.72
CA ILE A 251 12.69 0.95 -3.37
C ILE A 251 13.47 2.27 -3.31
N VAL A 252 14.63 2.27 -2.66
CA VAL A 252 15.49 3.46 -2.56
C VAL A 252 15.93 3.93 -3.94
N ARG A 253 16.33 3.02 -4.84
CA ARG A 253 16.68 3.41 -6.21
C ARG A 253 15.50 4.03 -6.96
N LEU A 254 14.31 3.46 -6.85
CA LEU A 254 13.11 4.01 -7.49
C LEU A 254 12.76 5.41 -6.93
N LEU A 255 12.95 5.62 -5.64
CA LEU A 255 12.73 6.91 -4.99
C LEU A 255 13.80 7.94 -5.33
N GLU A 256 15.08 7.56 -5.40
CA GLU A 256 16.15 8.43 -5.88
C GLU A 256 15.90 8.88 -7.32
N GLU A 257 15.39 7.96 -8.16
CA GLU A 257 14.96 8.27 -9.53
C GLU A 257 13.73 9.21 -9.54
N ALA A 258 12.75 8.96 -8.68
CA ALA A 258 11.50 9.73 -8.60
C ALA A 258 11.65 11.09 -7.89
N PHE A 259 12.68 11.28 -7.08
CA PHE A 259 12.97 12.56 -6.42
C PHE A 259 13.96 13.43 -7.20
N ALA A 260 14.56 12.89 -8.27
CA ALA A 260 15.56 13.60 -9.07
C ALA A 260 15.02 14.87 -9.74
N ASP A 261 13.72 14.90 -10.05
CA ASP A 261 13.02 16.05 -10.64
C ASP A 261 12.14 16.81 -9.63
N HIS A 262 12.19 16.41 -8.35
CA HIS A 262 11.34 16.93 -7.27
C HIS A 262 9.82 16.79 -7.54
N VAL A 263 9.41 15.86 -8.40
CA VAL A 263 8.01 15.57 -8.71
C VAL A 263 7.74 14.10 -8.50
N PHE A 264 7.05 13.76 -7.40
CA PHE A 264 6.65 12.37 -7.16
C PHE A 264 5.34 12.06 -7.91
N THR A 265 5.40 11.22 -8.94
CA THR A 265 4.26 10.89 -9.82
C THR A 265 3.47 9.67 -9.32
N ILE A 266 2.22 9.54 -9.78
CA ILE A 266 1.37 8.38 -9.46
C ILE A 266 1.97 7.08 -10.00
N GLU A 267 2.67 7.15 -11.13
CA GLU A 267 3.34 6.00 -11.73
C GLU A 267 4.56 5.55 -10.91
N GLU A 268 5.36 6.49 -10.40
CA GLU A 268 6.48 6.17 -9.49
C GLU A 268 6.00 5.60 -8.16
N LYS A 269 4.91 6.14 -7.62
CA LYS A 269 4.20 5.53 -6.49
C LYS A 269 3.80 4.10 -6.80
N ALA A 270 3.17 3.86 -7.96
CA ALA A 270 2.76 2.52 -8.36
C ALA A 270 3.96 1.58 -8.46
N ASP A 271 5.09 2.02 -9.02
CA ASP A 271 6.34 1.25 -9.10
C ASP A 271 6.90 0.89 -7.71
N ILE A 272 6.80 1.77 -6.72
CA ILE A 272 7.32 1.50 -5.38
C ILE A 272 6.37 0.62 -4.56
N ILE A 273 5.06 0.88 -4.60
CA ILE A 273 4.04 0.01 -3.98
C ILE A 273 4.15 -1.39 -4.57
N TRP A 274 4.43 -1.47 -5.87
CA TRP A 274 4.68 -2.71 -6.57
C TRP A 274 5.88 -3.47 -6.02
N VAL A 275 7.03 -2.81 -5.80
CA VAL A 275 8.17 -3.46 -5.14
C VAL A 275 7.75 -3.96 -3.75
N CYS A 276 7.04 -3.16 -2.96
CA CYS A 276 6.57 -3.57 -1.64
C CYS A 276 5.71 -4.84 -1.69
N ASN A 277 4.76 -4.90 -2.63
CA ASN A 277 3.88 -6.05 -2.82
C ASN A 277 4.63 -7.31 -3.28
N ASN A 278 5.64 -7.17 -4.15
CA ASN A 278 6.39 -8.29 -4.71
C ASN A 278 7.27 -9.02 -3.68
N TYR A 279 7.62 -8.34 -2.59
CA TYR A 279 8.43 -8.90 -1.52
C TYR A 279 7.65 -9.19 -0.22
N SER A 280 6.35 -8.85 -0.19
CA SER A 280 5.48 -9.15 0.95
C SER A 280 5.15 -10.64 1.00
N SER A 281 5.57 -11.33 2.06
CA SER A 281 5.34 -12.77 2.19
C SER A 281 3.90 -13.08 2.63
N LYS A 282 3.03 -13.46 1.69
CA LYS A 282 1.62 -13.82 1.97
C LYS A 282 1.52 -15.25 2.49
N SER A 283 1.51 -15.39 3.81
CA SER A 283 1.18 -16.63 4.53
C SER A 283 -0.27 -16.56 5.07
N ILE A 284 -0.88 -17.73 5.29
CA ILE A 284 -2.35 -17.94 5.21
C ILE A 284 -3.11 -17.31 6.39
N TYR A 285 -4.07 -16.44 6.06
CA TYR A 285 -5.15 -15.83 6.88
C TYR A 285 -4.80 -15.04 8.15
N HIS A 286 -4.00 -15.56 9.09
CA HIS A 286 -3.64 -14.81 10.31
C HIS A 286 -2.60 -13.72 10.03
N ASP A 287 -1.75 -13.95 9.03
CA ASP A 287 -0.79 -12.96 8.58
C ASP A 287 -1.44 -11.87 7.72
N LEU A 288 -2.60 -12.12 7.08
CA LEU A 288 -3.34 -11.11 6.30
C LEU A 288 -3.90 -10.00 7.18
N ILE A 289 -4.56 -10.33 8.30
CA ILE A 289 -5.05 -9.33 9.25
C ILE A 289 -3.87 -8.49 9.78
N THR A 290 -2.76 -9.15 10.11
CA THR A 290 -1.56 -8.45 10.58
C THR A 290 -1.00 -7.51 9.52
N TYR A 291 -0.95 -7.98 8.29
CA TYR A 291 -0.46 -7.25 7.13
C TYR A 291 -1.31 -6.00 6.85
N ASP A 292 -2.63 -6.16 6.71
CA ASP A 292 -3.51 -5.05 6.34
C ASP A 292 -3.66 -4.03 7.50
N ILE A 293 -3.56 -4.47 8.75
CA ILE A 293 -3.47 -3.53 9.90
C ILE A 293 -2.16 -2.74 9.88
N GLN A 294 -1.04 -3.36 9.53
CA GLN A 294 0.23 -2.64 9.39
C GLN A 294 0.20 -1.62 8.25
N ILE A 295 -0.45 -1.97 7.13
CA ILE A 295 -0.72 -1.04 6.03
C ILE A 295 -1.60 0.10 6.52
N LEU A 296 -2.70 -0.19 7.23
CA LEU A 296 -3.60 0.83 7.76
C LEU A 296 -2.83 1.83 8.62
N HIS A 297 -1.97 1.38 9.53
CA HIS A 297 -1.18 2.30 10.35
C HIS A 297 -0.22 3.14 9.52
N GLY A 298 0.45 2.56 8.52
CA GLY A 298 1.28 3.34 7.61
C GLY A 298 0.46 4.36 6.81
N LEU A 299 -0.76 3.99 6.41
CA LEU A 299 -1.66 4.86 5.67
C LEU A 299 -2.11 6.04 6.55
N LEU A 300 -2.46 5.79 7.81
CA LEU A 300 -2.77 6.86 8.78
C LEU A 300 -1.55 7.77 9.02
N HIS A 301 -0.33 7.22 9.06
CA HIS A 301 0.91 8.00 9.10
C HIS A 301 1.01 8.88 7.87
N GLY A 302 0.82 8.31 6.68
CA GLY A 302 0.97 9.05 5.43
C GLY A 302 -0.01 10.22 5.32
N ILE A 303 -1.28 10.02 5.68
CA ILE A 303 -2.30 11.10 5.71
C ILE A 303 -1.95 12.18 6.74
N LEU A 304 -1.35 11.80 7.88
CA LEU A 304 -0.86 12.79 8.84
C LEU A 304 0.45 13.46 8.42
N GLY A 305 1.08 12.99 7.34
CA GLY A 305 2.45 13.30 6.99
C GLY A 305 2.72 14.79 6.81
N ASP A 306 1.74 15.57 6.33
CA ASP A 306 1.85 17.03 6.17
C ASP A 306 1.08 17.83 7.23
N ASN A 307 0.54 17.14 8.25
CA ASN A 307 -0.31 17.70 9.29
C ASN A 307 -1.58 18.41 8.75
N THR A 308 -2.07 18.06 7.56
CA THR A 308 -3.28 18.63 6.96
C THR A 308 -4.18 17.53 6.41
N ILE A 309 -5.29 17.25 7.09
CA ILE A 309 -6.25 16.24 6.63
C ILE A 309 -7.32 16.90 5.77
N THR A 310 -7.46 16.44 4.53
CA THR A 310 -8.43 16.88 3.54
C THR A 310 -9.62 15.93 3.44
N LEU A 311 -10.75 16.44 2.95
CA LEU A 311 -11.95 15.61 2.73
C LEU A 311 -11.68 14.46 1.74
N LYS A 312 -10.84 14.70 0.72
CA LYS A 312 -10.53 13.71 -0.31
C LYS A 312 -9.75 12.53 0.26
N GLU A 313 -8.78 12.80 1.15
CA GLU A 313 -8.04 11.73 1.84
C GLU A 313 -8.94 10.87 2.70
N ILE A 314 -9.88 11.49 3.42
CA ILE A 314 -10.84 10.78 4.28
C ILE A 314 -11.83 9.95 3.46
N GLN A 315 -12.29 10.44 2.31
CA GLN A 315 -13.10 9.66 1.38
C GLN A 315 -12.34 8.45 0.84
N GLN A 316 -11.10 8.63 0.43
CA GLN A 316 -10.25 7.55 -0.09
C GLN A 316 -9.84 6.55 1.00
N LEU A 317 -9.61 7.00 2.23
CA LEU A 317 -9.42 6.13 3.39
C LEU A 317 -10.68 5.29 3.65
N ASN A 318 -11.87 5.89 3.56
CA ASN A 318 -13.13 5.17 3.73
C ASN A 318 -13.35 4.12 2.61
N GLU A 319 -12.95 4.43 1.37
CA GLU A 319 -12.92 3.46 0.27
C GLU A 319 -11.97 2.30 0.58
N TRP A 320 -10.76 2.59 1.07
CA TRP A 320 -9.80 1.57 1.49
C TRP A 320 -10.39 0.67 2.58
N LEU A 321 -11.05 1.22 3.59
CA LEU A 321 -11.69 0.43 4.65
C LEU A 321 -12.81 -0.45 4.10
N THR A 322 -13.59 0.06 3.15
CA THR A 322 -14.66 -0.71 2.49
C THR A 322 -14.10 -1.90 1.72
N VAL A 323 -12.94 -1.74 1.06
CA VAL A 323 -12.25 -2.83 0.35
C VAL A 323 -11.67 -3.87 1.32
N ASN A 324 -11.34 -3.47 2.55
CA ASN A 324 -10.73 -4.31 3.57
C ASN A 324 -11.73 -4.73 4.67
N ASP A 325 -12.98 -5.05 4.29
CA ASP A 325 -14.06 -5.46 5.21
C ASP A 325 -13.76 -6.73 6.02
N HIS A 326 -12.83 -7.55 5.55
CA HIS A 326 -12.32 -8.72 6.28
C HIS A 326 -11.65 -8.34 7.62
N LEU A 327 -11.28 -7.07 7.83
CA LEU A 327 -10.80 -6.52 9.10
C LEU A 327 -11.92 -6.22 10.11
N THR A 328 -13.19 -6.43 9.75
CA THR A 328 -14.33 -6.23 10.66
C THR A 328 -14.12 -7.01 11.96
N GLY A 329 -14.18 -6.32 13.09
CA GLY A 329 -13.89 -6.91 14.39
C GLY A 329 -12.47 -6.76 14.90
N VAL A 330 -11.61 -6.09 14.13
CA VAL A 330 -10.22 -5.85 14.48
C VAL A 330 -10.09 -4.38 14.86
N TYR A 331 -9.35 -4.10 15.94
CA TYR A 331 -8.99 -2.73 16.31
C TYR A 331 -7.74 -2.30 15.50
N PRO A 332 -7.63 -1.06 15.00
CA PRO A 332 -8.58 0.05 15.16
C PRO A 332 -9.64 0.17 14.05
N TYR A 333 -9.72 -0.80 13.14
CA TYR A 333 -10.60 -0.77 11.95
C TYR A 333 -12.06 -0.38 12.29
N ASP A 334 -12.69 -1.05 13.26
CA ASP A 334 -14.10 -0.79 13.61
C ASP A 334 -14.33 0.63 14.15
N GLU A 335 -13.39 1.13 14.97
CA GLU A 335 -13.47 2.48 15.56
C GLU A 335 -13.27 3.54 14.49
N LEU A 336 -12.34 3.29 13.55
CA LEU A 336 -12.12 4.17 12.41
C LEU A 336 -13.35 4.21 11.49
N CYS A 337 -13.97 3.07 11.18
CA CYS A 337 -15.21 3.04 10.38
C CYS A 337 -16.32 3.86 11.05
N SER A 338 -16.45 3.73 12.36
CA SER A 338 -17.45 4.48 13.15
C SER A 338 -17.17 5.99 13.11
N LEU A 339 -15.90 6.38 13.29
CA LEU A 339 -15.45 7.76 13.22
C LEU A 339 -15.72 8.38 11.84
N LEU A 340 -15.29 7.72 10.76
CA LEU A 340 -15.46 8.22 9.40
C LEU A 340 -16.94 8.30 9.00
N THR A 341 -17.79 7.40 9.51
CA THR A 341 -19.25 7.48 9.28
C THR A 341 -19.85 8.77 9.85
N VAL A 342 -19.34 9.24 10.99
CA VAL A 342 -19.78 10.51 11.58
C VAL A 342 -19.24 11.69 10.79
N VAL A 343 -17.93 11.69 10.51
CA VAL A 343 -17.25 12.79 9.82
C VAL A 343 -17.74 12.97 8.38
N LEU A 344 -18.03 11.89 7.65
CA LEU A 344 -18.47 11.98 6.25
C LEU A 344 -19.98 12.22 6.11
N LYS A 345 -20.73 12.32 7.21
CA LYS A 345 -22.20 12.35 7.19
C LYS A 345 -22.77 13.56 6.44
N ASP A 346 -22.17 14.72 6.61
CA ASP A 346 -22.61 15.97 5.99
C ASP A 346 -21.86 16.31 4.68
N GLY A 347 -20.91 15.45 4.29
CA GLY A 347 -20.09 15.60 3.10
C GLY A 347 -19.07 16.75 3.18
N HIS A 348 -18.84 17.33 4.35
CA HIS A 348 -17.87 18.39 4.59
C HIS A 348 -16.91 17.96 5.70
N LEU A 349 -15.73 18.60 5.76
CA LEU A 349 -14.75 18.31 6.80
C LEU A 349 -14.49 19.59 7.59
N SER A 350 -15.16 19.72 8.74
CA SER A 350 -15.00 20.87 9.64
C SER A 350 -13.67 20.84 10.40
N GLU A 351 -13.23 21.99 10.91
CA GLU A 351 -12.00 22.09 11.72
C GLU A 351 -12.04 21.19 12.96
N GLN A 352 -13.22 21.03 13.58
CA GLN A 352 -13.39 20.14 14.73
C GLN A 352 -13.22 18.66 14.33
N GLU A 353 -13.72 18.27 13.17
CA GLU A 353 -13.56 16.90 12.65
C GLU A 353 -12.12 16.63 12.20
N GLN A 354 -11.44 17.62 11.62
CA GLN A 354 -10.00 17.53 11.33
C GLN A 354 -9.20 17.32 12.60
N HIS A 355 -9.45 18.10 13.66
CA HIS A 355 -8.78 17.92 14.94
C HIS A 355 -9.06 16.55 15.55
N LEU A 356 -10.30 16.07 15.46
CA LEU A 356 -10.68 14.74 15.92
C LEU A 356 -9.92 13.63 15.20
N LEU A 357 -9.88 13.68 13.86
CA LEU A 357 -9.15 12.72 13.04
C LEU A 357 -7.65 12.78 13.32
N LYS A 358 -7.07 13.98 13.46
CA LYS A 358 -5.66 14.17 13.80
C LYS A 358 -5.30 13.48 15.10
N VAL A 359 -6.11 13.70 16.14
CA VAL A 359 -5.87 13.08 17.44
C VAL A 359 -6.02 11.56 17.35
N PHE A 360 -7.06 11.05 16.69
CA PHE A 360 -7.21 9.60 16.52
C PHE A 360 -6.05 8.99 15.73
N PHE A 361 -5.65 9.57 14.60
CA PHE A 361 -4.58 9.03 13.76
C PHE A 361 -3.24 9.08 14.51
N SER A 362 -3.02 10.10 15.34
CA SER A 362 -1.79 10.22 16.14
C SER A 362 -1.62 9.11 17.18
N ASP A 363 -2.69 8.39 17.56
CA ASP A 363 -2.58 7.20 18.41
C ASP A 363 -1.91 6.02 17.70
N PHE A 364 -1.80 6.06 16.38
CA PHE A 364 -1.25 4.99 15.54
C PHE A 364 0.03 5.39 14.81
N VAL A 365 0.58 6.57 15.09
CA VAL A 365 1.77 7.11 14.46
C VAL A 365 2.84 7.33 15.53
N ASP A 366 4.08 6.90 15.29
CA ASP A 366 5.19 7.30 16.17
C ASP A 366 5.57 8.75 15.84
N ILE A 367 5.02 9.68 16.60
CA ILE A 367 5.24 11.13 16.43
C ILE A 367 6.73 11.49 16.49
N ARG A 368 7.54 10.73 17.25
CA ARG A 368 9.01 10.92 17.30
C ARG A 368 9.72 10.49 16.02
N ALA A 369 9.05 9.67 15.23
CA ALA A 369 9.50 9.20 13.92
C ALA A 369 8.89 10.01 12.77
N SER A 370 8.22 11.13 13.07
CA SER A 370 7.66 12.04 12.08
C SER A 370 8.49 13.32 11.95
N HIS A 371 8.62 13.84 10.74
CA HIS A 371 9.32 15.10 10.48
C HIS A 371 8.40 16.30 10.75
N ASN A 372 7.12 16.18 10.41
CA ASN A 372 6.20 17.32 10.40
C ASN A 372 5.25 17.39 11.61
N LEU A 373 5.17 16.34 12.44
CA LEU A 373 4.28 16.31 13.61
C LEU A 373 4.98 16.81 14.89
N ASN A 374 4.26 17.62 15.68
CA ASN A 374 4.71 18.15 16.96
C ASN A 374 3.88 17.56 18.11
N ASP A 375 4.53 16.81 19.01
CA ASP A 375 3.89 16.14 20.14
C ASP A 375 3.20 17.13 21.09
N ASN A 376 3.78 18.31 21.33
CA ASN A 376 3.19 19.30 22.22
C ASN A 376 1.87 19.88 21.66
N GLU A 377 1.79 20.12 20.35
CA GLU A 377 0.58 20.61 19.70
C GLU A 377 -0.53 19.56 19.73
N LEU A 378 -0.20 18.29 19.48
CA LEU A 378 -1.15 17.18 19.56
C LEU A 378 -1.67 16.96 20.99
N GLN A 379 -0.83 17.15 22.01
CA GLN A 379 -1.27 17.09 23.41
C GLN A 379 -2.19 18.24 23.81
N GLU A 380 -1.97 19.46 23.31
CA GLU A 380 -2.89 20.59 23.48
C GLU A 380 -4.23 20.31 22.80
N LEU A 381 -4.20 19.82 21.56
CA LEU A 381 -5.40 19.41 20.81
C LEU A 381 -6.19 18.35 21.58
N ARG A 382 -5.53 17.31 22.10
CA ARG A 382 -6.16 16.26 22.92
C ARG A 382 -6.93 16.80 24.13
N LYS A 383 -6.40 17.84 24.79
CA LYS A 383 -7.08 18.48 25.95
C LYS A 383 -8.31 19.30 25.53
N SER A 384 -8.29 19.84 24.32
CA SER A 384 -9.36 20.71 23.80
C SER A 384 -10.54 19.96 23.17
N ILE A 385 -10.33 18.71 22.76
CA ILE A 385 -11.34 17.87 22.13
C ILE A 385 -12.22 17.23 23.20
N ASN A 386 -13.41 17.79 23.39
CA ASN A 386 -14.41 17.28 24.32
C ASN A 386 -15.59 16.72 23.52
N ILE A 387 -15.47 15.47 23.05
CA ILE A 387 -16.49 14.87 22.18
C ILE A 387 -17.31 13.86 22.97
N SER A 388 -18.49 14.32 23.41
CA SER A 388 -19.55 13.43 23.83
C SER A 388 -20.12 12.74 22.58
N GLY A 389 -19.96 11.42 22.46
CA GLY A 389 -20.80 10.63 21.56
C GLY A 389 -20.12 9.75 20.51
N ILE A 390 -18.82 9.53 20.56
CA ILE A 390 -18.17 8.46 19.79
C ILE A 390 -17.37 7.64 20.80
N CYS A 391 -17.73 6.36 20.95
CA CYS A 391 -17.08 5.49 21.93
C CYS A 391 -15.60 5.33 21.56
N ALA A 392 -14.74 5.92 22.39
CA ALA A 392 -13.28 5.95 22.34
C ALA A 392 -12.73 7.21 21.68
N LEU A 393 -12.34 8.19 22.51
CA LEU A 393 -11.22 9.13 22.36
C LEU A 393 -11.23 10.06 23.59
N CYS A 394 -10.20 9.95 24.43
CA CYS A 394 -10.07 10.54 25.78
C CYS A 394 -11.09 10.03 26.84
N PRO A 395 -11.01 8.76 27.28
CA PRO A 395 -11.72 8.37 28.49
C PRO A 395 -11.06 9.06 29.69
N GLN A 396 -11.82 9.86 30.43
CA GLN A 396 -11.44 10.19 31.81
C GLN A 396 -11.29 8.86 32.57
N ILE A 397 -10.06 8.51 32.93
CA ILE A 397 -9.79 7.22 33.59
C ILE A 397 -10.23 7.35 35.03
N ILE A 398 -11.27 6.61 35.42
CA ILE A 398 -11.72 6.58 36.80
C ILE A 398 -11.07 5.36 37.44
N ILE A 399 -10.19 5.56 38.42
CA ILE A 399 -9.45 4.47 39.05
C ILE A 399 -10.26 3.76 40.15
N PRO A 400 -10.94 4.47 41.08
CA PRO A 400 -11.68 3.84 42.17
C PRO A 400 -12.75 2.86 41.68
N ASP A 401 -12.78 1.66 42.27
CA ASP A 401 -13.75 0.58 42.03
C ASP A 401 -13.78 0.05 40.58
N ARG A 402 -12.79 0.38 39.75
CA ARG A 402 -12.70 -0.07 38.35
C ARG A 402 -11.67 -1.17 38.17
N VAL A 403 -11.94 -2.10 37.25
CA VAL A 403 -11.06 -3.25 36.98
C VAL A 403 -10.11 -2.90 35.85
N PHE A 404 -8.82 -2.93 36.13
CA PHE A 404 -7.76 -2.69 35.17
C PHE A 404 -7.04 -3.98 34.79
N CYS A 405 -6.81 -4.18 33.50
CA CYS A 405 -5.89 -5.17 32.98
C CYS A 405 -4.82 -4.44 32.17
N PHE A 406 -3.58 -4.91 32.25
CA PHE A 406 -2.49 -4.33 31.47
C PHE A 406 -1.95 -5.34 30.45
N THR A 407 -1.50 -4.85 29.30
CA THR A 407 -0.78 -5.61 28.26
C THR A 407 0.40 -4.78 27.75
N GLY A 408 1.41 -5.40 27.13
CA GLY A 408 2.64 -4.69 26.69
C GLY A 408 3.68 -4.40 27.79
N VAL A 409 4.86 -3.90 27.41
CA VAL A 409 5.95 -3.50 28.32
C VAL A 409 5.76 -2.04 28.67
N SER A 410 5.82 -1.59 29.92
CA SER A 410 5.54 -0.18 30.27
C SER A 410 6.78 0.69 30.33
N SER A 411 6.69 1.95 29.92
CA SER A 411 7.77 2.93 29.70
C SER A 411 8.55 3.42 30.93
N GLY A 412 8.55 2.69 32.04
CA GLY A 412 9.35 3.06 33.22
C GLY A 412 8.92 2.44 34.55
N SER A 413 7.91 1.57 34.57
CA SER A 413 7.43 0.91 35.79
C SER A 413 7.26 -0.59 35.56
N LYS A 414 7.69 -1.41 36.52
CA LYS A 414 7.44 -2.86 36.44
C LYS A 414 5.96 -3.11 36.62
N ARG A 415 5.48 -4.23 36.08
CA ARG A 415 4.06 -4.61 36.22
C ARG A 415 3.64 -4.78 37.69
N SER A 416 4.57 -5.16 38.56
CA SER A 416 4.39 -5.19 40.01
C SER A 416 4.05 -3.81 40.58
N ASP A 417 4.69 -2.77 40.06
CA ASP A 417 4.63 -1.41 40.60
C ASP A 417 3.33 -0.74 40.13
N ILE A 418 2.96 -0.96 38.85
CA ILE A 418 1.66 -0.57 38.29
C ILE A 418 0.51 -1.20 39.07
N LYS A 419 0.63 -2.49 39.44
CA LYS A 419 -0.38 -3.16 40.26
C LYS A 419 -0.57 -2.45 41.59
N VAL A 420 0.52 -2.18 42.31
CA VAL A 420 0.47 -1.49 43.61
C VAL A 420 -0.15 -0.11 43.46
N LEU A 421 0.18 0.62 42.40
CA LEU A 421 -0.34 1.95 42.12
C LEU A 421 -1.86 1.94 41.91
N VAL A 422 -2.37 1.07 41.03
CA VAL A 422 -3.81 0.90 40.78
C VAL A 422 -4.56 0.54 42.07
N GLU A 423 -4.03 -0.42 42.83
CA GLU A 423 -4.64 -0.87 44.08
C GLU A 423 -4.60 0.22 45.17
N SER A 424 -3.55 1.04 45.21
CA SER A 424 -3.41 2.15 46.17
C SER A 424 -4.43 3.28 45.96
N GLN A 425 -4.93 3.42 44.74
CA GLN A 425 -5.95 4.41 44.37
C GLN A 425 -7.37 3.82 44.34
N GLY A 426 -7.56 2.62 44.89
CA GLY A 426 -8.86 1.97 45.01
C GLY A 426 -9.32 1.22 43.76
N GLY A 427 -8.46 1.05 42.76
CA GLY A 427 -8.74 0.22 41.58
C GLY A 427 -8.45 -1.25 41.80
N ILE A 428 -8.95 -2.11 40.91
CA ILE A 428 -8.79 -3.56 40.96
C ILE A 428 -7.90 -4.02 39.80
N PHE A 429 -6.70 -4.50 40.10
CA PHE A 429 -5.80 -5.02 39.08
C PHE A 429 -6.07 -6.50 38.75
N LYS A 430 -6.13 -6.84 37.46
CA LYS A 430 -6.23 -8.21 36.94
C LYS A 430 -5.16 -8.49 35.90
N ASN A 431 -4.61 -9.70 35.94
CA ASN A 431 -3.59 -10.15 34.98
C ASN A 431 -4.17 -10.56 33.62
N THR A 432 -5.47 -10.81 33.54
CA THR A 432 -6.19 -11.27 32.35
C THR A 432 -7.42 -10.41 32.14
N VAL A 433 -7.81 -10.25 30.88
CA VAL A 433 -9.07 -9.56 30.56
C VAL A 433 -10.23 -10.46 30.97
N VAL A 434 -11.19 -9.91 31.70
CA VAL A 434 -12.39 -10.59 32.19
C VAL A 434 -13.62 -9.78 31.83
N LYS A 435 -14.82 -10.36 31.99
CA LYS A 435 -16.08 -9.73 31.59
C LYS A 435 -16.30 -8.34 32.22
N ASP A 436 -15.85 -8.18 33.46
CA ASP A 436 -16.00 -6.95 34.25
C ASP A 436 -14.78 -6.03 34.15
N THR A 437 -13.83 -6.31 33.24
CA THR A 437 -12.72 -5.38 32.97
C THR A 437 -13.28 -4.04 32.52
N SER A 438 -12.94 -2.97 33.24
CA SER A 438 -13.32 -1.60 32.87
C SER A 438 -12.31 -1.02 31.88
N TYR A 439 -11.02 -1.26 32.13
CA TYR A 439 -9.92 -0.71 31.33
C TYR A 439 -8.90 -1.79 30.98
N LEU A 440 -8.59 -1.94 29.70
CA LEU A 440 -7.40 -2.63 29.21
C LEU A 440 -6.36 -1.57 28.83
N VAL A 441 -5.36 -1.39 29.67
CA VAL A 441 -4.25 -0.46 29.44
C VAL A 441 -3.13 -1.14 28.66
N VAL A 442 -2.69 -0.51 27.58
CA VAL A 442 -1.66 -1.03 26.67
C VAL A 442 -0.36 -0.24 26.88
N GLY A 443 0.68 -0.89 27.41
CA GLY A 443 2.00 -0.29 27.70
C GLY A 443 3.03 -0.43 26.57
N ASN A 444 3.97 0.54 26.49
CA ASN A 444 4.90 0.70 25.37
C ASN A 444 6.35 1.17 25.74
N GLU A 445 7.22 0.27 26.23
CA GLU A 445 8.65 0.56 26.34
C GLU A 445 9.41 0.27 25.03
N GLY A 446 10.01 1.33 24.46
CA GLY A 446 11.28 1.26 23.72
C GLY A 446 11.28 0.69 22.31
N ASN A 447 10.14 0.31 21.72
CA ASN A 447 10.09 -0.10 20.33
C ASN A 447 9.37 0.97 19.47
N PRO A 448 10.08 1.73 18.62
CA PRO A 448 9.50 2.72 17.68
C PRO A 448 8.40 2.14 16.78
N CYS A 449 8.38 0.81 16.69
CA CYS A 449 7.54 0.05 15.80
C CYS A 449 6.19 -0.37 16.42
N TRP A 450 5.80 0.10 17.61
CA TRP A 450 4.65 -0.44 18.36
C TRP A 450 3.29 -0.25 17.67
N ALA A 451 3.09 0.86 16.95
CA ALA A 451 1.89 1.07 16.13
C ALA A 451 1.64 -0.18 15.27
N PHE A 452 2.69 -0.78 14.73
CA PHE A 452 2.65 -1.89 13.77
C PHE A 452 2.73 -3.28 14.43
N SER A 453 2.38 -3.44 15.71
CA SER A 453 2.31 -4.76 16.37
C SER A 453 0.87 -5.23 16.48
N CYS A 454 0.58 -6.44 15.95
CA CYS A 454 -0.74 -7.05 16.07
C CYS A 454 -1.14 -7.09 17.54
N TYR A 455 -2.30 -6.52 17.85
CA TYR A 455 -2.76 -6.35 19.21
C TYR A 455 -2.83 -7.72 19.91
N GLY A 456 -1.90 -7.98 20.84
CA GLY A 456 -1.73 -9.33 21.41
C GLY A 456 -3.01 -9.88 22.06
N ARG A 457 -3.09 -11.21 22.22
CA ARG A 457 -4.24 -12.02 22.72
C ARG A 457 -5.21 -11.36 23.73
N LYS A 458 -4.73 -10.48 24.61
CA LYS A 458 -5.56 -9.72 25.57
C LYS A 458 -6.45 -8.68 24.91
N VAL A 459 -5.97 -7.97 23.89
CA VAL A 459 -6.76 -7.00 23.14
C VAL A 459 -7.83 -7.72 22.33
N GLU A 460 -7.50 -8.81 21.62
CA GLU A 460 -8.49 -9.67 20.97
C GLU A 460 -9.57 -10.15 21.95
N GLN A 461 -9.16 -10.55 23.15
CA GLN A 461 -10.09 -10.97 24.20
C GLN A 461 -10.99 -9.81 24.67
N ALA A 462 -10.44 -8.60 24.83
CA ALA A 462 -11.22 -7.41 25.17
C ALA A 462 -12.24 -7.06 24.08
N VAL A 463 -11.83 -7.11 22.81
CA VAL A 463 -12.73 -6.87 21.67
C VAL A 463 -13.84 -7.93 21.61
N LYS A 464 -13.51 -9.22 21.78
CA LYS A 464 -14.50 -10.30 21.86
C LYS A 464 -15.52 -10.08 22.98
N LEU A 465 -15.07 -9.66 24.16
CA LEU A 465 -15.94 -9.36 25.29
C LEU A 465 -16.78 -8.10 25.06
N ARG A 466 -16.25 -7.05 24.40
CA ARG A 466 -17.03 -5.89 23.97
C ARG A 466 -18.18 -6.29 23.05
N LYS A 467 -17.90 -7.14 22.04
CA LYS A 467 -18.94 -7.68 21.15
C LYS A 467 -20.00 -8.49 21.90
N ALA A 468 -19.63 -9.13 23.02
CA ALA A 468 -20.56 -9.84 23.90
C ALA A 468 -21.31 -8.91 24.90
N GLY A 469 -21.13 -7.58 24.79
CA GLY A 469 -21.83 -6.59 25.60
C GLY A 469 -21.07 -6.07 26.84
N SER A 470 -19.78 -6.44 27.02
CA SER A 470 -18.96 -5.87 28.08
C SER A 470 -18.52 -4.44 27.77
N ASN A 471 -18.55 -3.56 28.77
CA ASN A 471 -18.07 -2.18 28.63
C ASN A 471 -16.58 -2.07 28.98
N ILE A 472 -15.72 -2.64 28.13
CA ILE A 472 -14.26 -2.58 28.27
C ILE A 472 -13.74 -1.42 27.43
N LEU A 473 -13.02 -0.49 28.05
CA LEU A 473 -12.28 0.56 27.36
C LEU A 473 -10.83 0.11 27.14
N ILE A 474 -10.35 0.16 25.90
CA ILE A 474 -8.95 -0.08 25.58
C ILE A 474 -8.27 1.29 25.54
N VAL A 475 -7.24 1.48 26.36
CA VAL A 475 -6.60 2.80 26.56
C VAL A 475 -5.09 2.68 26.47
N HIS A 476 -4.43 3.75 26.02
CA HIS A 476 -2.98 3.78 25.94
C HIS A 476 -2.36 4.02 27.33
N GLU A 477 -1.14 3.56 27.58
CA GLU A 477 -0.50 3.78 28.87
C GLU A 477 -0.27 5.26 29.19
N ASN A 478 -0.09 6.11 28.18
CA ASN A 478 0.05 7.56 28.40
C ASN A 478 -1.23 8.15 29.02
N ASP A 479 -2.42 7.70 28.59
CA ASP A 479 -3.68 8.14 29.18
C ASP A 479 -3.77 7.73 30.65
N PHE A 480 -3.32 6.51 30.96
CA PHE A 480 -3.22 6.03 32.33
C PHE A 480 -2.24 6.88 33.14
N TRP A 481 -1.01 7.08 32.67
CA TRP A 481 -0.02 7.87 33.39
C TRP A 481 -0.41 9.33 33.58
N ASN A 482 -1.14 9.92 32.64
CA ASN A 482 -1.65 11.29 32.76
C ASN A 482 -2.68 11.46 33.90
N GLU A 483 -3.41 10.40 34.24
CA GLU A 483 -4.40 10.43 35.33
C GLU A 483 -3.78 10.07 36.69
N VAL A 484 -2.77 9.20 36.68
CA VAL A 484 -2.20 8.62 37.90
C VAL A 484 -0.97 9.40 38.40
N GLY A 485 -0.41 10.28 37.54
CA GLY A 485 0.82 11.04 37.72
C GLY A 485 0.66 12.46 38.25
#